data_AF-A0A946W4P7-F1
#
_entry.id   AF-A0A946W4P7-F1
#
_cell.length_a   1.000
_cell.length_b   1.000
_cell.length_c   1.000
_cell.angle_alpha   90.00
_cell.angle_beta   90.00
_cell.angle_gamma   90.00
#
_symmetry.space_group_name_H-M   'P 1'
#
loop_
_entity.id
_entity.type
_entity.pdbx_description
1 polymer ?
#
loop_
_entity_poly.entity_id
_entity_poly.type
_entity_poly.pdbx_seq_one_letter_code
_entity_poly.pdbx_strand_id
1 'polypeptide(L)'
;MKKETRAVHSGTQFDQNIQGTNSPIYTSTAIGYLDSDVTYPRYFNTINQLAVVAKIADLEKAETGMVFSSGMAAITSTLLTFLKAGDHIIFQKGLY
;
A
#
# COMPACT_ATOMS: atom_id res chain seq x y z
N MET A 1 -15.24 12.30 9.07
CA MET A 1 -15.63 11.00 9.67
C MET A 1 -14.79 10.73 10.91
N LYS A 2 -15.34 10.01 11.90
CA LYS A 2 -14.56 9.54 13.06
C LYS A 2 -13.51 8.50 12.63
N LYS A 3 -12.43 8.32 13.41
CA LYS A 3 -11.33 7.39 13.06
C LYS A 3 -11.83 5.96 12.92
N GLU A 4 -12.76 5.55 13.78
CA GLU A 4 -13.37 4.22 13.78
C GLU A 4 -14.16 3.98 12.49
N THR A 5 -14.91 4.99 12.03
CA THR A 5 -15.64 4.93 10.75
C THR A 5 -14.68 4.82 9.57
N ARG A 6 -13.56 5.57 9.60
CA ARG A 6 -12.52 5.49 8.56
C ARG A 6 -11.86 4.10 8.52
N ALA A 7 -11.58 3.51 9.69
CA ALA A 7 -11.01 2.17 9.77
C ALA A 7 -11.91 1.12 9.09
N VAL A 8 -13.23 1.26 9.22
CA VAL A 8 -14.20 0.40 8.54
C VAL A 8 -14.26 0.71 7.03
N HIS A 9 -14.46 1.97 6.64
CA HIS A 9 -14.91 2.30 5.28
C HIS A 9 -13.83 2.80 4.32
N SER A 10 -12.74 3.38 4.80
CA SER A 10 -11.72 3.96 3.92
C SER A 10 -11.03 2.89 3.09
N GLY A 11 -10.75 3.19 1.82
CA GLY A 11 -10.08 2.28 0.90
C GLY A 11 -10.95 1.14 0.33
N THR A 12 -12.22 1.02 0.73
CA THR A 12 -13.14 0.06 0.10
C THR A 12 -13.29 0.39 -1.38
N GLN A 13 -12.89 -0.55 -2.24
CA GLN A 13 -13.06 -0.46 -3.68
C GLN A 13 -14.39 -1.09 -4.09
N PHE A 14 -15.16 -0.36 -4.88
CA PHE A 14 -16.43 -0.81 -5.44
C PHE A 14 -16.25 -1.16 -6.92
N ASP A 15 -16.49 -2.41 -7.26
CA ASP A 15 -16.56 -2.84 -8.65
C ASP A 15 -17.96 -2.55 -9.20
N GLN A 16 -18.03 -1.66 -10.20
CA GLN A 16 -19.31 -1.24 -10.80
C GLN A 16 -20.00 -2.36 -11.59
N ASN A 17 -19.25 -3.35 -12.09
CA ASN A 17 -19.79 -4.45 -12.88
C ASN A 17 -20.40 -5.53 -11.99
N ILE A 18 -19.75 -5.84 -10.86
CA ILE A 18 -20.12 -6.94 -9.96
C ILE A 18 -21.03 -6.45 -8.82
N GLN A 19 -20.94 -5.17 -8.43
CA GLN A 19 -21.72 -4.55 -7.34
C GLN A 19 -21.58 -5.28 -5.98
N GLY A 20 -20.44 -5.93 -5.75
CA GLY A 20 -20.14 -6.57 -4.49
C GLY A 20 -19.93 -5.55 -3.37
N THR A 21 -20.49 -5.82 -2.18
CA THR A 21 -20.25 -5.00 -0.98
C THR A 21 -18.80 -5.05 -0.51
N ASN A 22 -18.15 -6.21 -0.68
CA ASN A 22 -16.75 -6.39 -0.37
C ASN A 22 -15.91 -6.16 -1.62
N SER A 23 -14.74 -5.55 -1.45
CA SER A 23 -13.77 -5.39 -2.54
C SER A 23 -13.32 -6.76 -3.08
N PRO A 24 -13.42 -7.01 -4.40
CA PRO A 24 -13.00 -8.28 -4.98
C PRO A 24 -11.51 -8.55 -4.81
N ILE A 25 -11.13 -9.83 -4.81
CA ILE A 25 -9.72 -10.26 -4.79
C ILE A 25 -9.26 -10.55 -6.22
N TYR A 26 -8.31 -9.76 -6.72
CA TYR A 26 -7.68 -9.91 -8.02
C TYR A 26 -6.34 -10.63 -7.87
N THR A 27 -6.33 -11.94 -8.13
CA THR A 27 -5.12 -12.77 -8.02
C THR A 27 -4.27 -12.80 -9.29
N SER A 28 -4.73 -12.15 -10.36
CA SER A 28 -3.99 -12.10 -11.63
C SER A 28 -2.67 -11.35 -11.47
N THR A 29 -1.63 -11.88 -12.13
CA THR A 29 -0.31 -11.25 -12.19
C THR A 29 -0.15 -10.32 -13.38
N ALA A 30 -1.04 -10.40 -14.38
CA ALA A 30 -1.03 -9.53 -15.55
C ALA A 30 -2.42 -8.93 -15.74
N ILE A 31 -2.45 -7.61 -15.83
CA ILE A 31 -3.66 -6.81 -16.05
C ILE A 31 -3.35 -5.94 -17.27
N GLY A 32 -4.37 -5.65 -18.10
CA GLY A 32 -4.22 -5.09 -19.45
C GLY A 32 -3.09 -4.06 -19.57
N TYR A 33 -2.07 -4.37 -20.37
CA TYR A 33 -0.80 -3.64 -20.36
C TYR A 33 -0.88 -2.22 -20.93
N LEU A 34 -1.75 -2.02 -21.93
CA LEU A 34 -1.78 -0.80 -22.74
C LEU A 34 -2.50 0.37 -22.05
N ASP A 35 -3.47 0.08 -21.18
CA ASP A 35 -4.39 1.08 -20.61
C ASP A 35 -4.47 1.04 -19.07
N SER A 36 -3.57 0.30 -18.40
CA SER A 36 -3.58 0.13 -16.93
C SER A 36 -2.35 0.71 -16.27
N ASP A 37 -2.56 1.59 -15.29
CA ASP A 37 -1.52 2.04 -14.35
C ASP A 37 -0.97 0.89 -13.48
N VAL A 38 -1.72 -0.22 -13.37
CA VAL A 38 -1.31 -1.44 -12.69
C VAL A 38 -1.03 -2.51 -13.73
N THR A 39 0.23 -2.63 -14.14
CA THR A 39 0.64 -3.53 -15.21
C THR A 39 1.16 -4.87 -14.69
N TYR A 40 1.89 -4.85 -13.56
CA TYR A 40 2.49 -6.05 -12.97
C TYR A 40 2.69 -5.89 -11.44
N PRO A 41 2.27 -6.86 -10.60
CA PRO A 41 2.31 -6.75 -9.13
C PRO A 41 3.66 -6.47 -8.49
N ARG A 42 4.75 -6.69 -9.22
CA ARG A 42 6.10 -6.46 -8.70
C ARG A 42 6.46 -4.97 -8.63
N TYR A 43 5.94 -4.16 -9.55
CA TYR A 43 6.45 -2.80 -9.72
C TYR A 43 5.75 -1.81 -8.79
N PHE A 44 4.45 -1.96 -8.63
CA PHE A 44 3.61 -1.03 -7.88
C PHE A 44 2.50 -1.78 -7.16
N ASN A 45 1.77 -1.05 -6.31
CA ASN A 45 0.59 -1.58 -5.65
C ASN A 45 -0.40 -2.13 -6.69
N THR A 46 -0.82 -3.38 -6.51
CA THR A 46 -1.93 -3.97 -7.27
C THR A 46 -3.27 -3.33 -6.90
N ILE A 47 -4.33 -3.65 -7.67
CA ILE A 47 -5.71 -3.22 -7.37
C ILE A 47 -6.08 -3.49 -5.90
N ASN A 48 -5.74 -4.68 -5.38
CA ASN A 48 -6.00 -5.02 -3.98
C ASN A 48 -5.13 -4.22 -3.00
N GLN A 49 -3.86 -3.98 -3.33
CA GLN A 49 -2.96 -3.22 -2.46
C GLN A 49 -3.33 -1.73 -2.41
N LEU A 50 -3.86 -1.16 -3.50
CA LEU A 50 -4.37 0.21 -3.54
C LEU A 50 -5.50 0.44 -2.52
N ALA A 51 -6.37 -0.56 -2.31
CA ALA A 51 -7.40 -0.52 -1.27
C ALA A 51 -6.79 -0.36 0.13
N VAL A 52 -5.74 -1.14 0.42
CA VAL A 52 -5.01 -1.08 1.70
C VAL A 52 -4.31 0.26 1.85
N VAL A 53 -3.61 0.73 0.81
CA VAL A 53 -2.90 2.02 0.81
C VAL A 53 -3.86 3.17 1.08
N ALA A 54 -4.99 3.23 0.37
CA ALA A 54 -5.98 4.28 0.58
C ALA A 54 -6.51 4.31 2.02
N LYS A 55 -6.72 3.14 2.63
CA LYS A 55 -7.14 3.04 4.04
C LYS A 55 -6.06 3.53 5.00
N ILE A 56 -4.83 3.04 4.86
CA ILE A 56 -3.72 3.38 5.76
C ILE A 56 -3.34 4.86 5.62
N ALA A 57 -3.24 5.37 4.38
CA ALA A 57 -2.94 6.77 4.12
C ALA A 57 -3.99 7.69 4.74
N ASP A 58 -5.29 7.37 4.61
CA ASP A 58 -6.34 8.10 5.29
C ASP A 58 -6.13 8.06 6.82
N LEU A 59 -5.98 6.87 7.42
CA LEU A 59 -5.82 6.73 8.87
C LEU A 59 -4.60 7.49 9.45
N GLU A 60 -3.48 7.47 8.74
CA GLU A 60 -2.22 8.12 9.14
C GLU A 60 -2.12 9.60 8.69
N LYS A 61 -3.10 10.09 7.94
CA LYS A 61 -3.08 11.44 7.31
C LYS A 61 -1.89 11.64 6.37
N ALA A 62 -1.54 10.59 5.63
CA ALA A 62 -0.49 10.60 4.62
C ALA A 62 -1.08 10.78 3.22
N GLU A 63 -0.24 11.21 2.27
CA GLU A 63 -0.64 11.40 0.87
C GLU A 63 -0.82 10.06 0.15
N THR A 64 0.02 9.07 0.44
CA THR A 64 0.01 7.75 -0.21
C THR A 64 0.83 6.72 0.60
N GLY A 65 1.01 5.51 0.08
CA GLY A 65 1.78 4.44 0.69
C GLY A 65 2.10 3.28 -0.26
N MET A 66 2.90 2.33 0.23
CA MET A 66 3.28 1.13 -0.49
C MET A 66 3.13 -0.10 0.42
N VAL A 67 2.58 -1.19 -0.12
CA VAL A 67 2.44 -2.46 0.61
C VAL A 67 3.67 -3.32 0.38
N PHE A 68 4.26 -3.80 1.47
CA PHE A 68 5.41 -4.71 1.44
C PHE A 68 5.03 -6.09 1.99
N SER A 69 5.84 -7.10 1.67
CA SER A 69 5.64 -8.47 2.15
C SER A 69 5.86 -8.63 3.65
N SER A 70 6.58 -7.71 4.29
CA SER A 70 6.81 -7.71 5.74
C SER A 70 7.14 -6.32 6.28
N GLY A 71 7.09 -6.15 7.60
CA GLY A 71 7.55 -4.92 8.27
C GLY A 71 9.04 -4.66 8.03
N MET A 72 9.88 -5.71 8.05
CA MET A 72 11.31 -5.57 7.75
C MET A 72 11.56 -5.17 6.29
N ALA A 73 10.73 -5.63 5.35
CA ALA A 73 10.83 -5.18 3.96
C ALA A 73 10.46 -3.69 3.83
N ALA A 74 9.46 -3.20 4.56
CA ALA A 74 9.12 -1.77 4.58
C ALA A 74 10.26 -0.92 5.16
N ILE A 75 10.83 -1.34 6.30
CA ILE A 75 11.97 -0.65 6.94
C ILE A 75 13.17 -0.64 5.98
N THR A 76 13.58 -1.82 5.49
CA THR A 76 14.78 -1.95 4.66
C THR A 76 14.64 -1.19 3.34
N SER A 77 13.47 -1.26 2.68
CA SER A 77 13.23 -0.52 1.43
C SER A 77 13.31 0.99 1.66
N THR A 78 12.78 1.48 2.79
CA THR A 78 12.89 2.90 3.17
C THR A 78 14.36 3.30 3.35
N LEU A 79 15.13 2.51 4.11
CA LEU A 79 16.55 2.78 4.34
C LEU A 79 17.34 2.78 3.02
N LEU A 80 17.16 1.78 2.18
CA LEU A 80 17.87 1.67 0.90
C LEU A 80 17.44 2.73 -0.13
N THR A 81 16.24 3.31 0.02
CA THR A 81 15.78 4.40 -0.85
C THR A 81 16.48 5.71 -0.52
N PHE A 82 16.67 6.00 0.78
CA PHE A 82 17.17 7.30 1.22
C PHE A 82 18.66 7.33 1.57
N LEU A 83 19.26 6.18 1.89
CA LEU A 83 20.65 6.10 2.36
C LEU A 83 21.57 5.53 1.28
N LYS A 84 22.80 6.03 1.28
CA LYS A 84 23.93 5.49 0.51
C LYS A 84 25.18 5.34 1.40
N ALA A 85 26.22 4.72 0.84
CA ALA A 85 27.49 4.58 1.54
C ALA A 85 28.04 5.95 1.97
N GLY A 86 28.36 6.08 3.26
CA GLY A 86 28.82 7.32 3.89
C GLY A 86 27.74 8.11 4.63
N ASP A 87 26.45 7.79 4.45
CA ASP A 87 25.38 8.40 5.24
C ASP A 87 25.32 7.84 6.67
N HIS A 88 24.67 8.58 7.55
CA HIS A 88 24.49 8.21 8.96
C HIS A 88 23.01 8.23 9.35
N ILE A 89 22.59 7.23 10.13
CA ILE A 89 21.23 7.09 10.66
C ILE A 89 21.27 6.96 12.19
N ILE A 90 20.28 7.56 12.86
CA ILE A 90 20.14 7.47 14.32
C ILE A 90 18.98 6.53 14.63
N PHE A 91 19.25 5.55 15.49
CA PHE A 91 18.27 4.59 15.96
C PHE A 91 18.01 4.74 17.45
N GLN A 92 16.80 4.42 17.89
CA GLN A 92 16.51 4.28 19.32
C GLN A 92 17.14 3.00 19.88
N LYS A 93 17.58 3.03 21.14
CA LYS A 93 18.26 1.89 21.79
C LYS A 93 17.36 0.65 21.98
N GLY A 94 16.05 0.85 22.10
CA GLY A 94 15.06 -0.21 22.33
C GLY A 94 14.15 -0.42 21.14
N LEU A 95 14.71 -0.40 19.91
CA LEU A 95 13.95 -0.88 18.75
C LEU A 95 13.58 -2.36 18.93
N TYR A 96 12.51 -2.75 18.24
CA TYR A 96 11.98 -4.12 18.22
C TYR A 96 13.08 -5.20 18.13
#